data_AF-K0DVQ3-F1
#
_entry.id   AF-K0DVQ3-F1
#
_cell.length_a   1.000
_cell.length_b   1.000
_cell.length_c   1.000
_cell.angle_alpha   90.00
_cell.angle_beta   90.00
_cell.angle_gamma   90.00
#
_symmetry.space_group_name_H-M   'P 1'
#
loop_
_entity.id
_entity.type
_entity.pdbx_description
1 polymer ?
#
loop_
_entity_poly.entity_id
_entity_poly.type
_entity_poly.pdbx_seq_one_letter_code
_entity_poly.pdbx_strand_id
1 'polypeptide(L)'
;MTISGNVGDGDWSVVATTHRAAGGFDCLVKLSHHTPQGVFKHEFMHSGTFPTEHQAILAGLGEGMDWVRLKMSNTLSVQPCALPAEPAPPGQPAQPDIE
;
A
#
# COMPACT_ATOMS: atom_id res chain seq x y z
N MET A 1 8.73 -21.66 1.03
CA MET A 1 7.27 -21.68 0.80
C MET A 1 6.90 -20.21 0.67
N THR A 2 5.68 -19.79 0.99
CA THR A 2 5.38 -18.38 1.25
C THR A 2 4.70 -18.32 2.60
N ILE A 3 5.32 -17.61 3.56
CA ILE A 3 4.71 -17.34 4.86
C ILE A 3 3.96 -16.02 4.76
N SER A 4 2.74 -15.99 5.27
CA SER A 4 1.98 -14.77 5.50
C SER A 4 1.67 -14.62 6.97
N GLY A 5 1.60 -13.38 7.43
CA GLY A 5 1.29 -13.02 8.81
C GLY A 5 0.44 -11.75 8.81
N ASN A 6 -0.40 -11.61 9.83
CA ASN A 6 -1.20 -10.41 10.01
C ASN A 6 -1.13 -9.92 11.47
N VAL A 7 -1.17 -8.60 11.63
CA VAL A 7 -1.34 -7.93 12.92
C VAL A 7 -2.33 -6.79 12.72
N GLY A 8 -3.21 -6.55 13.67
CA GLY A 8 -4.20 -5.49 13.57
C GLY A 8 -4.86 -5.24 14.91
N ASP A 9 -5.44 -4.05 15.04
CA ASP A 9 -6.23 -3.66 16.19
C ASP A 9 -7.34 -2.70 15.75
N GLY A 10 -8.57 -3.00 16.16
CA GLY A 10 -9.77 -2.26 15.81
C GLY A 10 -9.86 -1.92 14.32
N ASP A 11 -9.54 -0.67 14.00
CA ASP A 11 -9.72 -0.06 12.70
C ASP A 11 -8.54 -0.25 11.73
N TRP A 12 -7.41 -0.82 12.16
CA TRP A 12 -6.25 -1.01 11.27
C TRP A 12 -5.76 -2.46 11.23
N SER A 13 -5.12 -2.81 10.11
CA SER A 13 -4.42 -4.08 9.94
C SER A 13 -3.20 -3.91 9.06
N VAL A 14 -2.21 -4.76 9.31
CA VAL A 14 -1.00 -4.97 8.52
C VAL A 14 -0.94 -6.44 8.18
N VAL A 15 -0.79 -6.74 6.89
CA VAL A 15 -0.56 -8.08 6.37
C VAL A 15 0.80 -8.08 5.70
N ALA A 16 1.62 -9.04 6.06
CA ALA A 16 2.93 -9.26 5.46
C ALA A 16 2.91 -10.61 4.73
N THR A 17 3.47 -10.66 3.54
CA THR A 17 3.62 -11.90 2.76
C THR A 17 5.04 -11.97 2.25
N THR A 18 5.75 -13.04 2.58
CA THR A 18 7.12 -13.24 2.11
C THR A 18 7.10 -13.83 0.71
N HIS A 19 8.00 -13.39 -0.18
CA HIS A 19 8.26 -14.10 -1.44
C HIS A 19 9.74 -14.46 -1.54
N ARG A 20 10.04 -15.42 -2.43
CA ARG A 20 11.42 -15.81 -2.70
C ARG A 20 12.01 -14.82 -3.69
N ALA A 21 13.14 -14.22 -3.33
CA ALA A 21 13.85 -13.23 -4.12
C ALA A 21 15.27 -13.70 -4.44
N ALA A 22 15.94 -13.02 -5.37
CA ALA A 22 17.37 -13.24 -5.60
C ALA A 22 18.15 -12.87 -4.33
N GLY A 23 18.83 -13.87 -3.74
CA GLY A 23 19.59 -13.68 -2.50
C GLY A 23 18.82 -13.93 -1.20
N GLY A 24 17.57 -14.41 -1.26
CA GLY A 24 16.83 -14.80 -0.04
C GLY A 24 15.32 -14.66 -0.18
N PHE A 25 14.73 -13.95 0.77
CA PHE A 25 13.30 -13.69 0.85
C PHE A 25 13.03 -12.20 1.02
N ASP A 26 12.12 -11.66 0.23
CA ASP A 26 11.58 -10.31 0.42
C ASP A 26 10.24 -10.38 1.17
N CYS A 27 9.64 -9.21 1.44
CA CYS A 27 8.34 -9.14 2.08
C CYS A 27 7.48 -8.04 1.46
N LEU A 28 6.30 -8.42 0.97
CA LEU A 28 5.23 -7.50 0.59
C LEU A 28 4.40 -7.15 1.82
N VAL A 29 4.30 -5.88 2.13
CA VAL A 29 3.54 -5.36 3.28
C VAL A 29 2.32 -4.60 2.76
N LYS A 30 1.15 -4.97 3.29
CA LYS A 30 -0.15 -4.33 2.98
C LYS A 30 -0.74 -3.78 4.26
N LEU A 31 -1.02 -2.49 4.27
CA LEU A 31 -1.67 -1.79 5.37
C LEU A 31 -3.10 -1.43 4.98
N SER A 32 -4.01 -1.57 5.92
CA SER A 32 -5.37 -1.05 5.82
C SER A 32 -5.71 -0.30 7.10
N HIS A 33 -6.30 0.89 6.97
CA HIS A 33 -6.83 1.66 8.09
C HIS A 33 -8.21 2.21 7.73
N HIS A 34 -9.20 1.80 8.49
CA HIS A 34 -10.60 2.18 8.37
C HIS A 34 -10.81 3.47 9.13
N THR A 35 -11.16 4.53 8.43
CA THR A 35 -11.51 5.81 9.04
C THR A 35 -12.97 6.13 8.73
N PRO A 36 -13.62 7.00 9.50
CA PRO A 36 -14.96 7.50 9.15
C PRO A 36 -15.02 8.15 7.76
N GLN A 37 -13.88 8.64 7.23
CA GLN A 37 -13.79 9.23 5.90
C GLN A 37 -13.56 8.20 4.77
N GLY A 38 -13.27 6.94 5.11
CA GLY A 38 -13.00 5.88 4.14
C GLY A 38 -11.89 4.92 4.58
N VAL A 39 -11.63 3.92 3.73
CA VAL A 39 -10.56 2.93 3.97
C VAL A 39 -9.29 3.38 3.28
N PHE A 40 -8.26 3.70 4.06
CA PHE A 40 -6.91 3.89 3.56
C PHE A 40 -6.25 2.53 3.34
N LYS A 41 -5.68 2.31 2.16
CA LYS A 41 -4.89 1.13 1.84
C LYS A 41 -3.53 1.55 1.30
N HIS A 42 -2.48 0.91 1.77
CA HIS A 42 -1.12 1.15 1.30
C HIS A 42 -0.39 -0.18 1.13
N GLU A 43 0.35 -0.33 0.05
CA GLU A 43 1.10 -1.54 -0.26
C GLU A 43 2.52 -1.14 -0.67
N PHE A 44 3.51 -1.81 -0.09
CA PHE A 44 4.92 -1.61 -0.43
C PHE A 44 5.73 -2.88 -0.21
N MET A 45 6.87 -2.97 -0.89
CA MET A 45 7.86 -4.01 -0.66
C MET A 45 8.85 -3.53 0.40
N HIS A 46 9.09 -4.35 1.42
CA HIS A 46 10.20 -4.13 2.35
C HIS A 46 11.51 -4.06 1.56
N SER A 47 12.34 -3.05 1.82
CA SER A 47 13.53 -2.78 0.99
C SER A 47 14.63 -3.84 1.09
N GLY A 48 14.64 -4.61 2.18
CA GLY A 48 15.64 -5.65 2.46
C GLY A 48 15.26 -7.04 1.94
N THR A 49 16.29 -7.85 1.66
CA THR A 49 16.18 -9.30 1.48
C THR A 49 16.76 -10.02 2.68
N PHE A 50 16.10 -11.10 3.10
CA PHE A 50 16.46 -11.85 4.31
C PHE A 50 16.85 -13.29 3.98
N PRO A 51 17.78 -13.89 4.75
CA PRO A 51 18.16 -15.30 4.58
C PRO A 51 17.01 -16.29 4.79
N THR A 52 15.99 -15.92 5.58
CA THR A 52 14.89 -16.81 5.96
C THR A 52 13.53 -16.12 5.86
N GLU A 53 12.49 -16.91 5.58
CA GLU A 53 11.09 -16.44 5.56
C GLU A 53 10.68 -15.83 6.91
N HIS A 54 11.11 -16.42 8.02
CA HIS A 54 10.79 -15.93 9.37
C HIS A 54 11.38 -14.53 9.65
N GLN A 55 12.59 -14.25 9.19
CA GLN A 55 13.16 -12.91 9.34
C GLN A 55 12.45 -11.90 8.44
N ALA A 56 12.13 -12.28 7.19
CA ALA A 56 11.40 -11.43 6.26
C ALA A 56 10.02 -11.05 6.79
N ILE A 57 9.27 -12.01 7.35
CA ILE A 57 7.93 -11.74 7.87
C ILE A 57 7.96 -10.83 9.11
N LEU A 58 8.90 -11.05 10.04
CA LEU A 58 9.04 -10.20 11.23
C LEU A 58 9.44 -8.77 10.88
N ALA A 59 10.36 -8.61 9.92
CA ALA A 59 10.77 -7.30 9.45
C ALA A 59 9.63 -6.56 8.73
N GLY A 60 8.89 -7.24 7.85
CA GLY A 60 7.75 -6.66 7.15
C GLY A 60 6.61 -6.25 8.10
N LEU A 61 6.30 -7.08 9.10
CA LEU A 61 5.31 -6.73 10.13
C LEU A 61 5.77 -5.54 10.98
N GLY A 62 7.04 -5.51 11.38
CA GLY A 62 7.63 -4.40 12.14
C GLY A 62 7.54 -3.07 11.40
N GLU A 63 8.00 -3.02 10.14
CA GLU A 63 7.93 -1.81 9.32
C GLU A 63 6.47 -1.38 9.07
N GLY A 64 5.57 -2.32 8.81
CA GLY A 64 4.16 -2.01 8.66
C GLY A 64 3.55 -1.40 9.94
N MET A 65 3.91 -1.89 11.12
CA MET A 65 3.47 -1.31 12.39
C MET A 65 3.99 0.12 12.59
N ASP A 66 5.24 0.40 12.23
CA ASP A 66 5.80 1.76 12.29
C ASP A 66 5.08 2.71 11.33
N TRP A 67 4.76 2.25 10.12
CA TRP A 67 3.93 2.99 9.18
C TRP A 67 2.54 3.34 9.73
N VAL A 68 1.87 2.38 10.37
CA VAL A 68 0.58 2.63 11.04
C VAL A 68 0.76 3.69 12.13
N ARG A 69 1.77 3.55 13.01
CA ARG A 69 2.04 4.54 14.07
C ARG A 69 2.27 5.94 13.52
N LEU A 70 3.04 6.06 12.44
CA LEU A 70 3.32 7.32 11.78
C LEU A 70 2.07 7.91 11.10
N LYS A 71 1.22 7.08 10.51
CA LYS A 71 -0.07 7.51 9.95
C LYS A 71 -1.02 8.02 11.03
N MET A 72 -1.13 7.31 12.15
CA MET A 72 -1.97 7.69 13.30
C MET A 72 -1.49 8.96 13.99
N SER A 73 -0.17 9.19 14.01
CA SER A 73 0.45 10.42 14.50
C SER A 73 0.33 11.60 13.52
N ASN A 74 -0.33 11.40 12.38
CA ASN A 74 -0.48 12.38 11.30
C ASN A 74 0.85 12.85 10.68
N THR A 75 1.95 12.10 10.89
CA THR A 75 3.29 12.39 10.35
C THR A 75 3.39 12.06 8.86
N LEU A 76 2.65 11.03 8.41
CA LEU A 76 2.62 10.63 7.01
C LEU A 76 1.27 10.97 6.38
N SER A 77 1.32 11.76 5.30
CA SER A 77 0.21 11.97 4.38
C SER A 77 0.57 11.34 3.04
N VAL A 78 0.22 10.08 2.85
CA VAL A 78 0.33 9.42 1.55
C VAL A 78 -0.83 9.86 0.71
N GLN A 79 -0.54 10.66 -0.32
CA GLN A 79 -1.52 10.92 -1.36
C GLN A 79 -1.57 9.67 -2.25
N PRO A 80 -2.77 9.15 -2.57
CA PRO A 80 -2.89 8.25 -3.71
C PRO A 80 -2.21 8.94 -4.89
N CYS A 81 -1.37 8.22 -5.64
CA CYS A 81 -0.82 8.76 -6.87
C CYS A 81 -2.00 9.00 -7.82
N ALA A 82 -2.60 10.19 -7.73
CA ALA A 82 -3.60 10.65 -8.66
C ALA A 82 -2.82 10.93 -9.93
N LEU A 83 -2.88 9.98 -10.88
CA LEU A 83 -2.58 10.28 -12.27
C LEU A 83 -3.40 11.54 -12.61
N PRO A 84 -2.79 12.63 -13.10
CA PRO A 84 -3.58 13.76 -13.56
C PRO A 84 -4.52 13.23 -14.64
N ALA A 85 -5.83 13.39 -14.43
CA ALA A 85 -6.81 13.09 -15.45
C ALA A 85 -6.37 13.78 -16.73
N GLU A 86 -6.09 12.99 -17.76
CA GLU A 86 -5.67 13.47 -19.07
C GLU A 86 -6.65 14.57 -19.52
N PRO A 87 -6.19 15.81 -19.75
CA PRO A 87 -7.09 16.86 -20.21
C PRO A 87 -7.65 16.43 -21.57
N ALA A 88 -8.98 16.44 -21.68
CA ALA A 88 -9.68 16.10 -22.91
C ALA A 88 -9.06 16.86 -24.10
N PRO A 89 -8.84 16.20 -25.25
CA PRO A 89 -8.19 16.84 -26.40
C PRO A 89 -9.01 18.04 -26.88
N PRO A 90 -8.39 19.21 -27.11
CA PRO A 90 -9.09 20.38 -27.59
C PRO A 90 -9.46 20.17 -29.06
N GLY A 91 -10.76 20.10 -29.37
CA GLY A 91 -11.22 20.11 -30.75
C GLY A 91 -12.44 19.24 -31.08
N GLN A 92 -13.38 19.04 -30.16
CA GLN A 92 -14.67 18.47 -30.56
C GLN A 92 -15.58 19.61 -31.07
N PRO A 93 -15.92 19.64 -32.37
CA PRO A 93 -16.83 20.67 -32.89
C PRO A 93 -18.23 20.46 -32.30
N ALA A 94 -18.88 21.56 -31.94
CA ALA A 94 -20.30 21.56 -31.59
C ALA A 94 -21.10 20.98 -32.76
N GLN A 95 -21.88 19.94 -32.51
CA GLN A 95 -22.86 19.45 -33.48
C GLN A 95 -23.87 20.58 -33.74
N PRO A 96 -24.23 20.88 -35.00
CA PRO A 96 -25.31 21.81 -35.26
C PRO A 96 -26.63 21.17 -34.83
N ASP A 97 -27.46 21.95 -34.14
CA ASP A 97 -28.88 21.68 -33.90
C ASP A 97 -29.53 21.33 -35.25
N ILE A 98 -30.08 20.11 -35.35
CA ILE A 98 -30.99 19.75 -36.44
C ILE A 98 -32.39 20.16 -35.95
N GLU A 99 -32.94 21.19 -36.59
CA GLU A 99 -34.37 21.53 -36.58
C GLU A 99 -35.19 20.44 -37.31
#